data_AF-P18410-F1
#
_entry.id   AF-P18410-F1
#
_cell.length_a   1.000
_cell.length_b   1.000
_cell.length_c   1.000
_cell.angle_alpha   90.00
_cell.angle_beta   90.00
_cell.angle_gamma   90.00
#
_symmetry.space_group_name_H-M   'P 1'
#
loop_
_entity.id
_entity.type
_entity.pdbx_description
1 polymer ?
#
loop_
_entity_poly.entity_id
_entity_poly.type
_entity_poly.pdbx_seq_one_letter_code
_entity_poly.pdbx_strand_id
1 'polypeptide(L)'
;MEPESIGDVGNHAQDDSASIVSGPRRRSTSKTSSAKNIRNSSNISPASMIFRNLLILEDDLRRQAHEQKILKWQFTLFLASMAGVGAFTFYELYFTSDYVKGLHRVILQFTLSFISITVVLFHISGQYRRTIVIPRRFFTSTNKGIRQFNVKLVKVQSTWDEKYTDSVRFVSRTIAYCNIYCLKKFLWLKDDNAIVKFWKSVTIQSQPRIGAVDVKLVLNPRAFSAEIREGWEIYRDEFWAREGARRRKQAHELRPKSE
;
A
#
# COMPACT_ATOMS: atom_id res chain seq x y z
N MET A 1 2.27 67.99 8.28
CA MET A 1 3.44 68.88 8.25
C MET A 1 4.51 68.15 7.46
N GLU A 2 4.91 68.74 6.34
CA GLU A 2 6.25 68.59 5.76
C GLU A 2 7.17 69.69 6.35
N PRO A 3 8.48 69.75 6.05
CA PRO A 3 9.33 68.80 5.30
C PRO A 3 10.61 68.37 6.07
N GLU A 4 11.41 67.49 5.46
CA GLU A 4 12.90 67.49 5.39
C GLU A 4 13.31 66.15 4.72
N SER A 5 13.97 66.03 3.55
CA SER A 5 14.94 66.84 2.78
C SER A 5 16.41 66.68 3.24
N ILE A 6 17.34 66.77 2.27
CA ILE A 6 18.75 66.28 2.28
C ILE A 6 18.82 64.76 1.98
N GLY A 7 19.61 64.24 1.03
CA GLY A 7 20.77 64.77 0.29
C GLY A 7 22.05 64.04 0.73
N ASP A 8 23.08 63.77 -0.09
CA ASP A 8 23.30 64.01 -1.52
C ASP A 8 24.49 63.12 -1.98
N VAL A 9 24.86 63.17 -3.27
CA VAL A 9 26.11 62.69 -3.90
C VAL A 9 26.34 61.18 -3.99
N GLY A 10 26.44 60.68 -5.22
CA GLY A 10 26.90 59.31 -5.53
C GLY A 10 27.12 59.04 -7.03
N ASN A 11 27.40 60.06 -7.82
CA ASN A 11 27.40 59.99 -9.29
C ASN A 11 28.80 59.88 -9.90
N HIS A 12 29.12 58.71 -10.45
CA HIS A 12 30.13 58.52 -11.51
C HIS A 12 29.40 57.86 -12.70
N ALA A 13 29.25 58.55 -13.83
CA ALA A 13 30.27 58.70 -14.88
C ALA A 13 30.58 57.33 -15.53
N GLN A 14 30.02 57.04 -16.72
CA GLN A 14 30.61 57.28 -18.05
C GLN A 14 31.80 56.33 -18.36
N ASP A 15 31.90 55.61 -19.48
CA ASP A 15 31.04 55.34 -20.66
C ASP A 15 31.43 53.91 -21.19
N ASP A 16 31.06 53.32 -22.34
CA ASP A 16 30.44 53.79 -23.60
C ASP A 16 29.64 52.68 -24.33
N SER A 17 28.89 53.13 -25.34
CA SER A 17 28.22 52.48 -26.47
C SER A 17 28.82 51.19 -27.05
N ALA A 18 28.03 50.11 -27.11
CA ALA A 18 28.22 49.02 -28.08
C ALA A 18 26.92 48.23 -28.35
N SER A 19 26.06 48.72 -29.24
CA SER A 19 24.84 47.99 -29.66
C SER A 19 25.16 46.85 -30.63
N ILE A 20 25.27 45.61 -30.15
CA ILE A 20 25.48 44.42 -31.00
C ILE A 20 24.15 43.66 -31.21
N VAL A 21 23.82 43.44 -32.49
CA VAL A 21 22.56 42.87 -32.97
C VAL A 21 22.28 41.48 -32.39
N SER A 22 21.07 41.29 -31.86
CA SER A 22 20.55 40.01 -31.37
C SER A 22 20.21 39.05 -32.50
N GLY A 23 21.24 38.41 -33.08
CA GLY A 23 21.10 37.41 -34.13
C GLY A 23 20.16 36.23 -33.76
N PRO A 24 19.47 35.62 -34.74
CA PRO A 24 18.38 34.67 -34.48
C PRO A 24 18.85 33.44 -33.71
N ARG A 25 18.25 33.24 -32.53
CA ARG A 25 18.56 32.18 -31.57
C ARG A 25 18.47 30.79 -32.19
N ARG A 26 19.61 30.23 -32.63
CA ARG A 26 19.72 28.84 -33.11
C ARG A 26 19.07 27.89 -32.09
N ARG A 27 17.90 27.37 -32.44
CA ARG A 27 17.14 26.45 -31.59
C ARG A 27 17.87 25.11 -31.56
N SER A 28 18.69 24.91 -30.52
CA SER A 28 19.52 23.70 -30.36
C SER A 28 18.65 22.45 -30.46
N THR A 29 18.70 21.78 -31.61
CA THR A 29 18.06 20.48 -31.80
C THR A 29 18.90 19.44 -31.08
N SER A 30 18.72 19.36 -29.75
CA SER A 30 19.19 18.26 -28.93
C SER A 30 18.52 16.98 -29.41
N LYS A 31 19.15 16.32 -30.39
CA LYS A 31 18.86 14.94 -30.79
C LYS A 31 19.13 14.05 -29.58
N THR A 32 18.11 13.93 -28.73
CA THR A 32 18.16 13.19 -27.47
C THR A 32 18.66 11.77 -27.73
N SER A 33 19.56 11.29 -26.89
CA SER A 33 20.40 10.10 -27.13
C SER A 33 19.66 8.76 -26.93
N SER A 34 18.35 8.73 -27.16
CA SER A 34 17.46 7.57 -26.99
C SER A 34 17.92 6.33 -27.78
N ALA A 35 18.54 6.53 -28.95
CA ALA A 35 19.03 5.46 -29.80
C ALA A 35 20.07 4.53 -29.14
N LYS A 36 20.84 5.01 -28.14
CA LYS A 36 21.87 4.17 -27.49
C LYS A 36 21.30 3.10 -26.55
N ASN A 37 20.12 3.31 -25.95
CA ASN A 37 19.53 2.34 -25.02
C ASN A 37 18.87 1.13 -25.72
N ILE A 38 18.56 1.21 -27.01
CA ILE A 38 17.85 0.15 -27.73
C ILE A 38 18.75 -1.09 -27.93
N ARG A 39 20.06 -0.91 -28.11
CA ARG A 39 20.98 -2.05 -28.35
C ARG A 39 21.23 -2.96 -27.14
N ASN A 40 20.89 -2.53 -25.92
CA ASN A 40 21.08 -3.37 -24.73
C ASN A 40 19.97 -4.41 -24.51
N SER A 41 18.82 -4.31 -25.21
CA SER A 41 17.70 -5.25 -25.01
C SER A 41 17.91 -6.62 -25.66
N SER A 42 18.81 -6.76 -26.64
CA SER A 42 19.06 -8.04 -27.34
C SER A 42 19.64 -9.13 -26.46
N ASN A 43 20.31 -8.76 -25.37
CA ASN A 43 21.05 -9.69 -24.50
C ASN A 43 20.18 -10.18 -23.32
N ILE A 44 18.94 -9.71 -23.20
CA ILE A 44 18.01 -10.13 -22.15
C ILE A 44 17.28 -11.37 -22.66
N SER A 45 17.55 -12.54 -22.06
CA SER A 45 16.89 -13.81 -22.41
C SER A 45 15.35 -13.65 -22.40
N PRO A 46 14.62 -14.08 -23.45
CA PRO A 46 13.16 -13.96 -23.51
C PRO A 46 12.44 -14.56 -22.30
N ALA A 47 12.96 -15.66 -21.75
CA ALA A 47 12.44 -16.26 -20.52
C ALA A 47 12.50 -15.30 -19.32
N SER A 48 13.58 -14.53 -19.18
CA SER A 48 13.70 -13.54 -18.11
C SER A 48 12.73 -12.36 -18.25
N MET A 49 12.36 -11.97 -19.49
CA MET A 49 11.30 -10.97 -19.71
C MET A 49 9.94 -11.52 -19.29
N ILE A 50 9.65 -12.79 -19.61
CA ILE A 50 8.41 -13.48 -19.24
C ILE A 50 8.33 -13.62 -17.71
N PHE A 51 9.38 -14.09 -17.04
CA PHE A 51 9.42 -14.21 -15.59
C PHE A 51 9.28 -12.85 -14.88
N ARG A 52 9.91 -11.79 -15.40
CA ARG A 52 9.69 -10.42 -14.90
C ARG A 52 8.22 -9.98 -15.05
N ASN A 53 7.56 -10.31 -16.16
CA ASN A 53 6.15 -9.98 -16.37
C ASN A 53 5.22 -10.81 -15.45
N LEU A 54 5.52 -12.09 -15.23
CA LEU A 54 4.80 -12.95 -14.28
C LEU A 54 4.95 -12.47 -12.83
N LEU A 55 6.13 -11.95 -12.47
CA LEU A 55 6.41 -11.35 -11.16
C LEU A 55 5.63 -10.04 -10.94
N ILE A 56 5.52 -9.18 -11.96
CA ILE A 56 4.67 -7.98 -11.91
C ILE A 56 3.20 -8.37 -11.74
N LEU A 57 2.72 -9.39 -12.48
CA LEU A 57 1.38 -9.95 -12.33
C LEU A 57 1.16 -10.55 -10.94
N GLU A 58 2.16 -11.22 -10.36
CA GLU A 58 2.07 -11.80 -9.03
C GLU A 58 1.96 -10.73 -7.93
N ASP A 59 2.72 -9.62 -8.02
CA ASP A 59 2.66 -8.52 -7.05
C ASP A 59 1.34 -7.76 -7.09
N ASP A 60 0.83 -7.44 -8.30
CA ASP A 60 -0.49 -6.82 -8.44
C ASP A 60 -1.61 -7.75 -7.94
N LEU A 61 -1.57 -9.05 -8.27
CA LEU A 61 -2.57 -10.01 -7.76
C LEU A 61 -2.47 -10.22 -6.24
N ARG A 62 -1.29 -10.09 -5.62
CA ARG A 62 -1.12 -10.04 -4.15
C ARG A 62 -1.77 -8.79 -3.57
N ARG A 63 -1.48 -7.62 -4.14
CA ARG A 63 -2.06 -6.34 -3.70
C ARG A 63 -3.58 -6.37 -3.80
N GLN A 64 -4.13 -6.80 -4.95
CA GLN A 64 -5.58 -6.98 -5.12
C GLN A 64 -6.15 -7.96 -4.10
N ALA A 65 -5.53 -9.13 -3.87
CA ALA A 65 -6.00 -10.09 -2.88
C ALA A 65 -6.06 -9.51 -1.46
N HIS A 66 -5.08 -8.68 -1.08
CA HIS A 66 -5.01 -7.98 0.19
C HIS A 66 -6.09 -6.88 0.32
N GLU A 67 -6.28 -6.06 -0.72
CA GLU A 67 -7.31 -5.01 -0.75
C GLU A 67 -8.72 -5.62 -0.70
N GLN A 68 -8.98 -6.70 -1.45
CA GLN A 68 -10.24 -7.45 -1.40
C GLN A 68 -10.47 -8.10 -0.02
N LYS A 69 -9.42 -8.63 0.63
CA LYS A 69 -9.46 -9.16 2.01
C LYS A 69 -9.90 -8.07 2.99
N ILE A 70 -9.29 -6.88 2.94
CA ILE A 70 -9.64 -5.73 3.81
C ILE A 70 -11.07 -5.25 3.54
N LEU A 71 -11.44 -5.01 2.29
CA LEU A 71 -12.78 -4.54 1.92
C LEU A 71 -13.88 -5.46 2.45
N LYS A 72 -13.69 -6.79 2.29
CA LYS A 72 -14.61 -7.79 2.82
C LYS A 72 -14.71 -7.71 4.35
N TRP A 73 -13.60 -7.53 5.06
CA TRP A 73 -13.60 -7.42 6.53
C TRP A 73 -14.31 -6.15 6.99
N GLN A 74 -14.05 -5.00 6.37
CA GLN A 74 -14.71 -3.73 6.69
C GLN A 74 -16.24 -3.83 6.54
N PHE A 75 -16.74 -4.34 5.41
CA PHE A 75 -18.18 -4.46 5.17
C PHE A 75 -18.84 -5.62 5.91
N THR A 76 -18.10 -6.71 6.21
CA THR A 76 -18.60 -7.74 7.14
C THR A 76 -18.75 -7.20 8.55
N LEU A 77 -17.78 -6.40 9.03
CA LEU A 77 -17.82 -5.80 10.36
C LEU A 77 -18.96 -4.78 10.49
N PHE A 78 -19.16 -3.93 9.49
CA PHE A 78 -20.30 -3.01 9.43
C PHE A 78 -21.65 -3.74 9.45
N LEU A 79 -21.79 -4.82 8.67
CA LEU A 79 -23.02 -5.61 8.67
C LEU A 79 -23.22 -6.34 10.00
N ALA A 80 -22.14 -6.79 10.65
CA ALA A 80 -22.19 -7.43 11.96
C ALA A 80 -22.54 -6.46 13.10
N SER A 81 -22.04 -5.21 13.08
CA SER A 81 -22.43 -4.20 14.08
C SER A 81 -23.89 -3.78 13.89
N MET A 82 -24.35 -3.57 12.66
CA MET A 82 -25.77 -3.30 12.35
C MET A 82 -26.67 -4.46 12.78
N ALA A 83 -26.25 -5.71 12.57
CA ALA A 83 -26.98 -6.89 13.05
C ALA A 83 -26.99 -7.00 14.59
N GLY A 84 -25.88 -6.67 15.26
CA GLY A 84 -25.79 -6.65 16.72
C GLY A 84 -26.70 -5.61 17.37
N VAL A 85 -26.70 -4.37 16.87
CA VAL A 85 -27.62 -3.32 17.33
C VAL A 85 -29.07 -3.67 16.99
N GLY A 86 -29.32 -4.27 15.82
CA GLY A 86 -30.64 -4.79 15.46
C GLY A 86 -31.15 -5.87 16.41
N ALA A 87 -30.30 -6.84 16.78
CA ALA A 87 -30.64 -7.88 17.74
C ALA A 87 -30.88 -7.34 19.15
N PHE A 88 -30.05 -6.39 19.61
CA PHE A 88 -30.24 -5.73 20.91
C PHE A 88 -31.53 -4.91 20.97
N THR A 89 -31.78 -4.05 19.97
CA THR A 89 -33.01 -3.24 19.90
C THR A 89 -34.28 -4.08 19.72
N PHE A 90 -34.18 -5.25 19.08
CA PHE A 90 -35.25 -6.25 19.01
C PHE A 90 -35.49 -6.94 20.37
N TYR A 91 -34.42 -7.33 21.08
CA TYR A 91 -34.53 -7.92 22.42
C TYR A 91 -35.23 -6.96 23.41
N GLU A 92 -34.76 -5.72 23.50
CA GLU A 92 -35.34 -4.69 24.40
C GLU A 92 -36.78 -4.28 24.03
N LEU A 93 -37.22 -4.53 22.80
CA LEU A 93 -38.56 -4.17 22.33
C LEU A 93 -39.60 -5.29 22.55
N TYR A 94 -39.17 -6.55 22.68
CA TYR A 94 -40.05 -7.73 22.69
C TYR A 94 -39.83 -8.74 23.83
N PHE A 95 -38.65 -8.76 24.47
CA PHE A 95 -38.31 -9.73 25.52
C PHE A 95 -38.11 -9.09 26.90
N THR A 96 -37.69 -7.82 26.97
CA THR A 96 -37.68 -7.06 28.23
C THR A 96 -39.13 -6.83 28.68
N SER A 97 -39.54 -7.47 29.79
CA SER A 97 -40.90 -7.38 30.34
C SER A 97 -41.20 -6.06 31.05
N ASP A 98 -40.15 -5.34 31.48
CA ASP A 98 -40.30 -4.01 32.02
C ASP A 98 -40.79 -3.06 30.92
N TYR A 99 -41.92 -2.41 31.15
CA TYR A 99 -42.57 -1.51 30.18
C TYR A 99 -41.61 -0.38 29.74
N VAL A 100 -40.93 -0.57 28.61
CA VAL A 100 -40.12 0.47 27.96
C VAL A 100 -41.00 1.66 27.61
N LYS A 101 -40.90 2.73 28.41
CA LYS A 101 -41.91 3.81 28.43
C LYS A 101 -41.76 4.73 27.21
N GLY A 102 -42.89 4.92 26.51
CA GLY A 102 -43.10 5.98 25.51
C GLY A 102 -41.91 6.25 24.59
N LEU A 103 -41.22 7.36 24.84
CA LEU A 103 -40.11 7.86 24.04
C LEU A 103 -38.99 6.82 23.82
N HIS A 104 -38.64 6.02 24.83
CA HIS A 104 -37.60 4.99 24.67
C HIS A 104 -38.01 3.91 23.65
N ARG A 105 -39.24 3.41 23.77
CA ARG A 105 -39.81 2.42 22.83
C ARG A 105 -39.88 2.96 21.40
N VAL A 106 -40.24 4.24 21.25
CA VAL A 106 -40.28 4.93 19.96
C VAL A 106 -38.88 5.07 19.36
N ILE A 107 -37.84 5.39 20.15
CA ILE A 107 -36.44 5.39 19.69
C ILE A 107 -36.00 3.98 19.24
N LEU A 108 -36.32 2.93 19.99
CA LEU A 108 -36.00 1.54 19.60
C LEU A 108 -36.68 1.16 18.28
N GLN A 109 -37.96 1.52 18.10
CA GLN A 109 -38.72 1.27 16.87
C GLN A 109 -38.14 2.03 15.66
N PHE A 110 -37.78 3.31 15.82
CA PHE A 110 -37.11 4.07 14.74
C PHE A 110 -35.73 3.51 14.43
N THR A 111 -34.97 3.09 15.44
CA THR A 111 -33.63 2.48 15.26
C THR A 111 -33.71 1.18 14.47
N LEU A 112 -34.63 0.28 14.84
CA LEU A 112 -34.87 -0.97 14.13
C LEU A 112 -35.33 -0.71 12.68
N SER A 113 -36.22 0.25 12.48
CA SER A 113 -36.69 0.67 11.14
C SER A 113 -35.54 1.21 10.27
N PHE A 114 -34.68 2.06 10.83
CA PHE A 114 -33.50 2.60 10.14
C PHE A 114 -32.48 1.51 9.77
N ILE A 115 -32.27 0.53 10.65
CA ILE A 115 -31.43 -0.65 10.38
C ILE A 115 -32.02 -1.47 9.22
N SER A 116 -33.33 -1.75 9.24
CA SER A 116 -34.01 -2.47 8.16
C SER A 116 -33.89 -1.75 6.81
N ILE A 117 -34.16 -0.43 6.77
CA ILE A 117 -34.01 0.40 5.57
C ILE A 117 -32.56 0.37 5.06
N THR A 118 -31.58 0.48 5.95
CA THR A 118 -30.15 0.46 5.59
C THR A 118 -29.72 -0.88 5.01
N VAL A 119 -30.18 -2.01 5.56
CA VAL A 119 -29.88 -3.36 5.04
C VAL A 119 -30.54 -3.57 3.67
N VAL A 120 -31.80 -3.14 3.48
CA VAL A 120 -32.49 -3.21 2.19
C VAL A 120 -31.76 -2.38 1.13
N LEU A 121 -31.38 -1.14 1.45
CA LEU A 121 -30.59 -0.28 0.55
C LEU A 121 -29.23 -0.90 0.21
N PHE A 122 -28.53 -1.50 1.19
CA PHE A 122 -27.23 -2.15 0.97
C PHE A 122 -27.30 -3.35 0.01
N HIS A 123 -28.43 -4.07 0.00
CA HIS A 123 -28.71 -5.13 -0.96
C HIS A 123 -29.15 -4.59 -2.33
N ILE A 124 -30.14 -3.69 -2.39
CA ILE A 124 -30.68 -3.15 -3.65
C ILE A 124 -29.65 -2.32 -4.43
N SER A 125 -28.83 -1.52 -3.74
CA SER A 125 -27.71 -0.77 -4.34
C SER A 125 -26.59 -1.67 -4.89
N GLY A 126 -26.68 -2.99 -4.71
CA GLY A 126 -25.67 -3.95 -5.16
C GLY A 126 -24.36 -3.88 -4.37
N GLN A 127 -24.29 -3.07 -3.30
CA GLN A 127 -23.09 -2.90 -2.48
C GLN A 127 -22.69 -4.23 -1.83
N TYR A 128 -23.65 -5.02 -1.32
CA TYR A 128 -23.40 -6.40 -0.87
C TYR A 128 -22.65 -7.25 -1.92
N ARG A 129 -23.02 -7.16 -3.20
CA ARG A 129 -22.34 -7.85 -4.29
C ARG A 129 -20.91 -7.32 -4.47
N ARG A 130 -20.74 -5.99 -4.48
CA ARG A 130 -19.45 -5.32 -4.70
C ARG A 130 -18.45 -5.56 -3.57
N THR A 131 -18.88 -5.47 -2.31
CA THR A 131 -17.98 -5.40 -1.15
C THR A 131 -17.86 -6.71 -0.36
N ILE A 132 -18.78 -7.67 -0.56
CA ILE A 132 -18.73 -8.98 0.10
C ILE A 132 -18.65 -10.13 -0.92
N VAL A 133 -19.52 -10.18 -1.94
CA VAL A 133 -19.57 -11.33 -2.87
C VAL A 133 -18.36 -11.39 -3.81
N ILE A 134 -17.95 -10.26 -4.40
CA ILE A 134 -16.77 -10.22 -5.28
C ILE A 134 -15.49 -10.65 -4.53
N PRO A 135 -15.13 -10.07 -3.35
CA PRO A 135 -14.01 -10.56 -2.55
C PRO A 135 -14.07 -12.04 -2.20
N ARG A 136 -15.25 -12.58 -1.83
CA ARG A 136 -15.42 -14.01 -1.54
C ARG A 136 -15.18 -14.91 -2.75
N ARG A 137 -15.39 -14.39 -3.97
CA ARG A 137 -15.19 -15.12 -5.24
C ARG A 137 -13.88 -14.74 -5.96
N PHE A 138 -13.03 -13.89 -5.38
CA PHE A 138 -11.81 -13.36 -6.01
C PHE A 138 -10.95 -14.46 -6.63
N PHE A 139 -10.50 -15.44 -5.84
CA PHE A 139 -9.64 -16.53 -6.35
C PHE A 139 -10.29 -17.31 -7.51
N THR A 140 -11.60 -17.55 -7.49
CA THR A 140 -12.32 -18.25 -8.57
C THR A 140 -12.44 -17.40 -9.82
N SER A 141 -12.73 -16.10 -9.66
CA SER A 141 -12.84 -15.14 -10.75
C SER A 141 -11.48 -14.91 -11.44
N THR A 142 -10.45 -14.67 -10.64
CA THR A 142 -9.07 -14.43 -11.11
C THR A 142 -8.51 -15.68 -11.78
N ASN A 143 -8.70 -16.88 -11.20
CA ASN A 143 -8.29 -18.14 -11.86
C ASN A 143 -9.06 -18.42 -13.16
N LYS A 144 -10.31 -17.95 -13.32
CA LYS A 144 -11.01 -18.01 -14.62
C LYS A 144 -10.38 -17.07 -15.64
N GLY A 145 -10.03 -15.84 -15.25
CA GLY A 145 -9.43 -14.84 -16.14
C GLY A 145 -8.01 -15.20 -16.60
N ILE A 146 -7.12 -15.60 -15.68
CA ILE A 146 -5.71 -15.90 -16.01
C ILE A 146 -5.50 -17.26 -16.68
N ARG A 147 -6.56 -18.09 -16.81
CA ARG A 147 -6.49 -19.44 -17.40
C ARG A 147 -5.84 -19.45 -18.79
N GLN A 148 -6.07 -18.42 -19.60
CA GLN A 148 -5.50 -18.28 -20.95
C GLN A 148 -3.96 -18.22 -20.97
N PHE A 149 -3.33 -17.75 -19.88
CA PHE A 149 -1.88 -17.69 -19.74
C PHE A 149 -1.28 -19.00 -19.19
N ASN A 150 -2.08 -20.04 -19.00
CA ASN A 150 -1.67 -21.30 -18.37
C ASN A 150 -1.05 -21.14 -16.96
N VAL A 151 -1.54 -20.17 -16.19
CA VAL A 151 -1.12 -19.94 -14.79
C VAL A 151 -2.31 -20.11 -13.83
N LYS A 152 -2.01 -20.32 -12.55
CA LYS A 152 -2.99 -20.46 -11.47
C LYS A 152 -2.57 -19.65 -10.25
N LEU A 153 -3.47 -18.85 -9.71
CA LEU A 153 -3.29 -18.12 -8.46
C LEU A 153 -3.65 -19.04 -7.28
N VAL A 154 -2.68 -19.32 -6.43
CA VAL A 154 -2.80 -20.24 -5.30
C VAL A 154 -2.58 -19.48 -4.01
N LYS A 155 -3.49 -19.65 -3.04
CA LYS A 155 -3.28 -19.15 -1.67
C LYS A 155 -2.20 -19.98 -0.99
N VAL A 156 -1.18 -19.34 -0.44
CA VAL A 156 -0.15 -20.02 0.36
C VAL A 156 -0.68 -20.24 1.77
N GLN A 157 -0.46 -21.43 2.30
CA GLN A 157 -0.96 -21.87 3.60
C GLN A 157 0.16 -21.73 4.63
N SER A 158 0.45 -20.48 4.99
CA SER A 158 1.43 -20.17 6.05
C SER A 158 1.10 -20.93 7.34
N THR A 159 2.11 -21.38 8.08
CA THR A 159 1.97 -22.20 9.31
C THR A 159 1.54 -21.36 10.53
N TRP A 160 1.47 -21.92 11.74
CA TRP A 160 0.99 -21.17 12.92
C TRP A 160 2.10 -20.33 13.57
N ASP A 161 3.29 -20.89 13.71
CA ASP A 161 4.54 -20.23 14.06
C ASP A 161 4.89 -19.10 13.07
N GLU A 162 4.69 -19.32 11.77
CA GLU A 162 4.88 -18.29 10.76
C GLU A 162 3.93 -17.11 10.94
N LYS A 163 2.64 -17.36 11.22
CA LYS A 163 1.65 -16.30 11.51
C LYS A 163 1.96 -15.58 12.81
N TYR A 164 2.41 -16.31 13.82
CA TYR A 164 2.80 -15.76 15.12
C TYR A 164 4.01 -14.82 14.97
N THR A 165 5.07 -15.24 14.29
CA THR A 165 6.25 -14.38 14.05
C THR A 165 5.92 -13.15 13.21
N ASP A 166 5.03 -13.23 12.23
CA ASP A 166 4.54 -12.05 11.49
C ASP A 166 3.65 -11.12 12.34
N SER A 167 2.88 -11.68 13.27
CA SER A 167 2.10 -10.89 14.25
C SER A 167 3.02 -10.15 15.23
N VAL A 168 4.06 -10.83 15.73
CA VAL A 168 5.09 -10.22 16.59
C VAL A 168 5.88 -9.13 15.84
N ARG A 169 6.24 -9.36 14.56
CA ARG A 169 6.81 -8.31 13.69
C ARG A 169 5.85 -7.12 13.55
N PHE A 170 4.57 -7.36 13.27
CA PHE A 170 3.59 -6.29 13.13
C PHE A 170 3.42 -5.46 14.41
N VAL A 171 3.30 -6.11 15.57
CA VAL A 171 3.15 -5.44 16.88
C VAL A 171 4.41 -4.67 17.26
N SER A 172 5.59 -5.29 17.21
CA SER A 172 6.87 -4.63 17.53
C SER A 172 7.14 -3.43 16.63
N ARG A 173 6.84 -3.53 15.33
CA ARG A 173 6.93 -2.41 14.38
C ARG A 173 5.94 -1.28 14.71
N THR A 174 4.72 -1.62 15.12
CA THR A 174 3.68 -0.64 15.49
C THR A 174 4.06 0.10 16.77
N ILE A 175 4.54 -0.61 17.79
CA ILE A 175 5.09 -0.03 19.02
C ILE A 175 6.30 0.87 18.70
N ALA A 176 7.21 0.43 17.84
CA ALA A 176 8.38 1.22 17.47
C ALA A 176 8.02 2.51 16.70
N TYR A 177 7.06 2.47 15.76
CA TYR A 177 6.56 3.69 15.12
C TYR A 177 5.84 4.62 16.10
N CYS A 178 5.04 4.08 17.01
CA CYS A 178 4.38 4.86 18.07
C CYS A 178 5.42 5.57 18.95
N ASN A 179 6.44 4.86 19.41
CA ASN A 179 7.50 5.41 20.25
C ASN A 179 8.35 6.45 19.50
N ILE A 180 8.70 6.23 18.22
CA ILE A 180 9.39 7.25 17.40
C ILE A 180 8.52 8.51 17.27
N TYR A 181 7.22 8.35 16.99
CA TYR A 181 6.29 9.48 16.86
C TYR A 181 6.17 10.27 18.18
N CYS A 182 5.99 9.58 19.31
CA CYS A 182 5.92 10.21 20.63
C CYS A 182 7.24 10.93 21.00
N LEU A 183 8.38 10.27 20.88
CA LEU A 183 9.70 10.86 21.19
C LEU A 183 10.01 12.08 20.31
N LYS A 184 9.63 12.06 19.03
CA LYS A 184 9.81 13.21 18.13
C LYS A 184 8.80 14.34 18.36
N LYS A 185 7.53 14.03 18.57
CA LYS A 185 6.46 15.05 18.60
C LYS A 185 6.26 15.67 19.99
N PHE A 186 6.35 14.87 21.05
CA PHE A 186 6.08 15.28 22.42
C PHE A 186 7.37 15.69 23.16
N LEU A 187 8.46 14.95 22.95
CA LEU A 187 9.74 15.17 23.63
C LEU A 187 10.81 15.86 22.74
N TRP A 188 10.46 16.20 21.49
CA TRP A 188 11.30 16.88 20.49
C TRP A 188 12.72 16.28 20.29
N LEU A 189 12.89 14.97 20.51
CA LEU A 189 14.18 14.31 20.31
C LEU A 189 14.59 14.32 18.83
N LYS A 190 15.73 14.96 18.56
CA LYS A 190 16.46 14.84 17.29
C LYS A 190 16.69 13.38 16.91
N ASP A 191 16.79 13.13 15.60
CA ASP A 191 16.97 11.81 15.00
C ASP A 191 18.23 11.05 15.45
N ASP A 192 19.15 11.74 16.11
CA ASP A 192 20.44 11.24 16.58
C ASP A 192 20.46 10.63 17.97
N ASN A 193 19.41 10.83 18.76
CA ASN A 193 19.32 10.30 20.11
C ASN A 193 19.38 8.77 20.11
N ALA A 194 20.13 8.17 21.04
CA ALA A 194 20.33 6.73 21.14
C ALA A 194 18.99 5.95 21.21
N ILE A 195 18.01 6.48 21.95
CA ILE A 195 16.66 5.90 22.08
C ILE A 195 15.91 5.92 20.73
N VAL A 196 16.01 7.01 19.95
CA VAL A 196 15.40 7.10 18.62
C VAL A 196 16.12 6.18 17.62
N LYS A 197 17.46 6.10 17.70
CA LYS A 197 18.28 5.15 16.92
C LYS A 197 17.94 3.68 17.25
N PHE A 198 17.65 3.35 18.51
CA PHE A 198 17.18 2.04 18.95
C PHE A 198 15.78 1.71 18.38
N TRP A 199 14.78 2.57 18.56
CA TRP A 199 13.45 2.29 17.99
C TRP A 199 13.48 2.22 16.46
N LYS A 200 14.33 3.01 15.79
CA LYS A 200 14.61 2.84 14.35
C LYS A 200 15.13 1.44 14.04
N SER A 201 16.15 0.92 14.72
CA SER A 201 16.67 -0.43 14.44
C SER A 201 15.60 -1.51 14.66
N VAL A 202 14.73 -1.35 15.66
CA VAL A 202 13.54 -2.19 15.85
C VAL A 202 12.61 -2.14 14.63
N THR A 203 12.31 -0.97 14.05
CA THR A 203 11.48 -0.90 12.80
C THR A 203 12.11 -1.60 11.59
N ILE A 204 13.44 -1.77 11.57
CA ILE A 204 14.17 -2.47 10.49
C ILE A 204 14.11 -3.98 10.70
N GLN A 205 14.34 -4.45 11.93
CA GLN A 205 14.29 -5.86 12.29
C GLN A 205 12.85 -6.42 12.24
N SER A 206 11.85 -5.59 12.54
CA SER A 206 10.42 -5.92 12.49
C SER A 206 9.76 -5.70 11.12
N GLN A 207 10.55 -5.60 10.04
CA GLN A 207 10.02 -5.62 8.68
C GLN A 207 9.20 -6.91 8.42
N PRO A 208 8.04 -6.83 7.73
CA PRO A 208 7.26 -8.02 7.38
C PRO A 208 8.05 -8.92 6.42
N ARG A 209 7.76 -10.23 6.42
CA ARG A 209 8.38 -11.15 5.48
C ARG A 209 8.16 -10.71 4.03
N ILE A 210 9.21 -10.84 3.23
CA ILE A 210 9.21 -10.60 1.79
C ILE A 210 8.90 -11.91 1.05
N GLY A 211 8.29 -11.85 -0.13
CA GLY A 211 8.04 -13.02 -0.97
C GLY A 211 6.67 -13.68 -0.82
N ALA A 212 6.61 -14.98 -1.07
CA ALA A 212 5.38 -15.71 -1.38
C ALA A 212 4.52 -16.13 -0.17
N VAL A 213 4.23 -15.19 0.75
CA VAL A 213 3.64 -15.50 2.07
C VAL A 213 2.13 -15.78 2.09
N ASP A 214 1.32 -14.96 1.40
CA ASP A 214 -0.16 -15.06 1.39
C ASP A 214 -0.69 -15.75 0.12
N VAL A 215 -0.08 -15.44 -1.04
CA VAL A 215 -0.52 -15.84 -2.39
C VAL A 215 0.69 -16.01 -3.30
N LYS A 216 0.68 -17.01 -4.18
CA LYS A 216 1.69 -17.19 -5.24
C LYS A 216 1.10 -17.58 -6.59
N LEU A 217 1.79 -17.23 -7.66
CA LEU A 217 1.45 -17.59 -9.03
C LEU A 217 2.20 -18.88 -9.41
N VAL A 218 1.45 -19.89 -9.85
CA VAL A 218 1.96 -21.22 -10.19
C VAL A 218 1.68 -21.52 -11.67
N LEU A 219 2.70 -21.97 -12.39
CA LEU A 219 2.61 -22.38 -13.79
C LEU A 219 1.93 -23.76 -13.94
N ASN A 220 1.07 -23.92 -14.94
CA ASN A 220 0.36 -25.17 -15.23
C ASN A 220 1.33 -26.27 -15.72
N PRO A 221 1.47 -27.42 -15.04
CA PRO A 221 2.39 -28.49 -15.43
C PRO A 221 2.01 -29.18 -16.75
N ARG A 222 0.80 -28.96 -17.29
CA ARG A 222 0.42 -29.44 -18.64
C ARG A 222 0.91 -28.54 -19.78
N ALA A 223 1.41 -27.34 -19.48
CA ALA A 223 1.82 -26.35 -20.47
C ALA A 223 3.30 -25.94 -20.35
N PHE A 224 3.94 -26.22 -19.21
CA PHE A 224 5.32 -25.85 -18.92
C PHE A 224 6.10 -27.04 -18.34
N SER A 225 7.31 -27.27 -18.88
CA SER A 225 8.25 -28.32 -18.45
C SER A 225 8.65 -28.18 -16.98
N ALA A 226 9.24 -29.22 -16.39
CA ALA A 226 9.73 -29.16 -15.00
C ALA A 226 10.75 -28.02 -14.82
N GLU A 227 11.75 -27.97 -15.70
CA GLU A 227 12.79 -26.95 -15.79
C GLU A 227 12.23 -25.51 -15.81
N ILE A 228 11.26 -25.20 -16.69
CA ILE A 228 10.68 -23.85 -16.77
C ILE A 228 9.92 -23.48 -15.48
N ARG A 229 9.29 -24.46 -14.83
CA ARG A 229 8.56 -24.25 -13.56
C ARG A 229 9.52 -24.05 -12.39
N GLU A 230 10.60 -24.80 -12.35
CA GLU A 230 11.66 -24.69 -11.35
C GLU A 230 12.41 -23.36 -11.50
N GLY A 231 12.82 -23.01 -12.73
CA GLY A 231 13.43 -21.72 -13.05
C GLY A 231 12.54 -20.52 -12.73
N TRP A 232 11.21 -20.66 -12.82
CA TRP A 232 10.27 -19.64 -12.33
C TRP A 232 10.29 -19.50 -10.81
N GLU A 233 10.17 -20.60 -10.04
CA GLU A 233 10.19 -20.54 -8.58
C GLU A 233 11.55 -19.99 -8.09
N ILE A 234 12.68 -20.42 -8.67
CA ILE A 234 14.03 -19.91 -8.39
C ILE A 234 14.13 -18.40 -8.70
N TYR A 235 13.76 -17.97 -9.91
CA TYR A 235 13.84 -16.56 -10.29
C TYR A 235 13.01 -15.66 -9.38
N ARG A 236 11.80 -16.10 -9.03
CA ARG A 236 10.90 -15.41 -8.10
C ARG A 236 11.52 -15.29 -6.71
N ASP A 237 12.06 -16.39 -6.18
CA ASP A 237 12.54 -16.44 -4.80
C ASP A 237 13.90 -15.72 -4.66
N GLU A 238 14.78 -15.79 -5.67
CA GLU A 238 15.94 -14.90 -5.80
C GLU A 238 15.54 -13.42 -5.82
N PHE A 239 14.53 -13.05 -6.62
CA PHE A 239 14.09 -11.66 -6.72
C PHE A 239 13.62 -11.14 -5.36
N TRP A 240 12.80 -11.92 -4.64
CA TRP A 240 12.32 -11.51 -3.33
C TRP A 240 13.43 -11.50 -2.26
N ALA A 241 14.42 -12.39 -2.35
CA ALA A 241 15.61 -12.34 -1.51
C ALA A 241 16.43 -11.05 -1.76
N ARG A 242 16.67 -10.70 -3.04
CA ARG A 242 17.36 -9.47 -3.46
C ARG A 242 16.60 -8.20 -3.05
N GLU A 243 15.27 -8.17 -3.26
CA GLU A 243 14.40 -7.05 -2.87
C GLU A 243 14.33 -6.88 -1.34
N GLY A 244 14.27 -7.99 -0.59
CA GLY A 244 14.36 -7.96 0.87
C GLY A 244 15.70 -7.43 1.37
N ALA A 245 16.81 -7.85 0.75
CA ALA A 245 18.14 -7.31 1.06
C ALA A 245 18.23 -5.80 0.76
N ARG A 246 17.68 -5.35 -0.37
CA ARG A 246 17.60 -3.93 -0.75
C ARG A 246 16.85 -3.10 0.28
N ARG A 247 15.69 -3.55 0.76
CA ARG A 247 14.88 -2.85 1.79
C ARG A 247 15.59 -2.79 3.15
N ARG A 248 16.35 -3.82 3.53
CA ARG A 248 17.20 -3.79 4.74
C ARG A 248 18.38 -2.83 4.59
N LYS A 249 19.05 -2.84 3.42
CA LYS A 249 20.19 -1.93 3.12
C LYS A 249 19.76 -0.47 3.16
N GLN A 250 18.68 -0.10 2.45
CA GLN A 250 18.17 1.27 2.45
C GLN A 250 17.82 1.77 3.86
N ALA A 251 17.23 0.91 4.70
CA ALA A 251 16.90 1.30 6.06
C ALA A 251 18.14 1.43 6.97
N HIS A 252 19.21 0.68 6.70
CA HIS A 252 20.53 0.89 7.34
C HIS A 252 21.23 2.15 6.81
N GLU A 253 21.07 2.51 5.54
CA GLU A 253 21.60 3.75 4.96
C GLU A 253 20.91 5.01 5.49
N LEU A 254 19.66 4.90 5.99
CA LEU A 254 18.95 5.93 6.74
C LEU A 254 19.43 6.08 8.20
N ARG A 255 20.46 5.34 8.63
CA ARG A 255 21.21 5.62 9.86
C ARG A 255 22.13 6.81 9.59
N PRO A 256 21.98 7.98 10.26
CA PRO A 256 22.99 9.01 10.18
C PRO A 256 24.32 8.42 10.66
N LYS A 257 25.40 8.68 9.90
CA LYS A 257 26.74 8.30 10.34
C LYS A 257 26.99 8.98 11.69
N SER A 258 27.39 8.18 12.67
CA SER A 258 28.09 8.69 13.84
C SER A 258 29.51 8.97 13.40
N GLU A 259 29.75 10.23 13.05
CA GLU A 259 31.05 10.89 13.25
C GLU A 259 31.19 11.19 14.75
#